data_AF-A0A1G8YVU1-F1
#
_entry.id   AF-A0A1G8YVU1-F1
#
_cell.length_a   1.000
_cell.length_b   1.000
_cell.length_c   1.000
_cell.angle_alpha   90.00
_cell.angle_beta   90.00
_cell.angle_gamma   90.00
#
_symmetry.space_group_name_H-M   'P 1'
#
loop_
_entity.id
_entity.type
_entity.pdbx_description
1 polymer ?
#
loop_
_entity_poly.entity_id
_entity_poly.type
_entity_poly.pdbx_seq_one_letter_code
_entity_poly.pdbx_strand_id
1 'polypeptide(L)'
;MRSTRKERLKAYLARSKLLRASYWKARRTQSKVARGLHSKRQPDSQQFDSFAKLDGESDSEENPATPIVTDEYELRPHPDASNPVLTHADVPFRLANFVADPFVVFEDGVYHMFFEIKDVARQVYIAHAYSHDGLEYTYNDVVIHPETAQHTYPMVFEHDGEWLMVPSPGPGVKGEFQIYRATSFPTDWELIKVPLKTGVRQDPTLFQYDSRWYLLFQDTDQMDIELYHAETLLEGNWQRHPASPVFCNDSEKLRQCSIGSAENVPSGYPLVHDGGVDIFFRRHTVPDLRHYRITKLNETSFVHEQVNPEGPFRDTDRDLWNEQFIHTVNPVYPFDHGRNIVAIDGLPSDSYTWSIGIFAAVSR
;
A
#
# COMPACT_ATOMS: atom_id res chain seq x y z
N MET A 1 -4.06 -35.61 -15.81
CA MET A 1 -5.36 -35.60 -15.11
C MET A 1 -5.50 -34.27 -14.38
N ARG A 2 -6.43 -33.40 -14.78
CA ARG A 2 -6.65 -32.10 -14.14
C ARG A 2 -7.41 -32.32 -12.82
N SER A 3 -6.76 -32.00 -11.70
CA SER A 3 -7.37 -32.00 -10.37
C SER A 3 -8.58 -31.05 -10.33
N THR A 4 -9.66 -31.48 -9.67
CA THR A 4 -10.91 -30.73 -9.56
C THR A 4 -10.75 -29.50 -8.65
N ARG A 5 -11.53 -28.42 -8.90
CA ARG A 5 -11.54 -27.18 -8.07
C ARG A 5 -11.68 -27.47 -6.56
N LYS A 6 -12.43 -28.51 -6.21
CA LYS A 6 -12.66 -28.96 -4.83
C LYS A 6 -11.42 -29.61 -4.20
N GLU A 7 -10.63 -30.35 -4.96
CA GLU A 7 -9.38 -30.96 -4.50
C GLU A 7 -8.28 -29.91 -4.33
N ARG A 8 -8.20 -28.94 -5.25
CA ARG A 8 -7.29 -27.79 -5.13
C ARG A 8 -7.58 -26.96 -3.88
N LEU A 9 -8.85 -26.66 -3.61
CA LEU A 9 -9.29 -25.94 -2.40
C LEU A 9 -8.96 -26.71 -1.11
N LYS A 10 -9.05 -28.05 -1.14
CA LYS A 10 -8.73 -28.89 0.03
C LYS A 10 -7.22 -28.96 0.30
N ALA A 11 -6.41 -29.06 -0.74
CA ALA A 11 -4.95 -28.98 -0.64
C ALA A 11 -4.49 -27.60 -0.17
N TYR A 12 -5.17 -26.55 -0.62
CA TYR A 12 -4.95 -25.17 -0.19
C TYR A 12 -5.23 -24.96 1.31
N LEU A 13 -6.39 -25.40 1.81
CA LEU A 13 -6.73 -25.30 3.24
C LEU A 13 -5.76 -26.08 4.14
N ALA A 14 -5.16 -27.16 3.63
CA ALA A 14 -4.10 -27.88 4.35
C ALA A 14 -2.79 -27.08 4.39
N ARG A 15 -2.41 -26.40 3.29
CA ARG A 15 -1.24 -25.51 3.23
C ARG A 15 -1.42 -24.23 4.06
N SER A 16 -2.62 -23.64 4.11
CA SER A 16 -2.87 -22.43 4.91
C SER A 16 -2.76 -22.68 6.42
N LYS A 17 -3.15 -23.87 6.90
CA LYS A 17 -2.90 -24.31 8.29
C LYS A 17 -1.40 -24.41 8.61
N LEU A 18 -0.60 -24.88 7.66
CA LEU A 18 0.86 -24.96 7.81
C LEU A 18 1.52 -23.57 7.75
N LEU A 19 1.03 -22.67 6.89
CA LEU A 19 1.48 -21.27 6.83
C LEU A 19 1.19 -20.52 8.12
N ARG A 20 -0.02 -20.66 8.68
CA ARG A 20 -0.35 -20.13 10.03
C ARG A 20 0.64 -20.65 11.08
N ALA A 21 0.90 -21.96 11.12
CA ALA A 21 1.82 -22.54 12.10
C ALA A 21 3.28 -22.06 11.92
N SER A 22 3.75 -21.90 10.68
CA SER A 22 5.09 -21.41 10.34
C SER A 22 5.26 -19.93 10.71
N TYR A 23 4.27 -19.11 10.40
CA TYR A 23 4.20 -17.70 10.79
C TYR A 23 4.31 -17.51 12.31
N TRP A 24 3.54 -18.29 13.09
CA TRP A 24 3.62 -18.25 14.57
C TRP A 24 4.97 -18.72 15.12
N LYS A 25 5.66 -19.63 14.43
CA LYS A 25 6.97 -20.16 14.85
C LYS A 25 8.10 -19.16 14.59
N ALA A 26 8.07 -18.46 13.45
CA ALA A 26 9.04 -17.41 13.12
C ALA A 26 8.96 -16.22 14.11
N ARG A 27 7.74 -15.86 14.52
CA ARG A 27 7.45 -14.73 15.42
C ARG A 27 7.98 -14.92 16.85
N ARG A 28 7.99 -16.14 17.38
CA ARG A 28 8.55 -16.45 18.71
C ARG A 28 10.07 -16.29 18.78
N THR A 29 10.75 -16.39 17.63
CA THR A 29 12.21 -16.34 17.54
C THR A 29 12.71 -14.88 17.48
N GLN A 30 11.96 -13.99 16.81
CA GLN A 30 12.32 -12.57 16.68
C GLN A 30 12.11 -11.75 17.97
N SER A 31 11.11 -12.06 18.81
CA SER A 31 10.87 -11.29 20.05
C SER A 31 11.98 -11.42 21.11
N LYS A 32 12.86 -12.42 20.99
CA LYS A 32 14.01 -12.60 21.89
C LYS A 32 15.20 -11.70 21.52
N VAL A 33 15.28 -11.21 20.29
CA VAL A 33 16.42 -10.45 19.78
C VAL A 33 16.28 -8.94 20.06
N ALA A 34 15.05 -8.43 20.12
CA ALA A 34 14.77 -6.99 20.27
C ALA A 34 15.01 -6.38 21.67
N ARG A 35 15.38 -7.18 22.69
CA ARG A 35 15.61 -6.67 24.07
C ARG A 35 17.01 -6.07 24.33
N GLY A 36 17.85 -5.91 23.30
CA GLY A 36 19.29 -5.75 23.49
C GLY A 36 19.93 -4.36 23.26
N LEU A 37 19.27 -3.38 22.64
CA LEU A 37 19.99 -2.18 22.19
C LEU A 37 19.15 -0.90 22.39
N HIS A 38 19.54 -0.07 23.36
CA HIS A 38 19.15 1.33 23.51
C HIS A 38 20.35 2.13 24.02
N SER A 39 20.83 3.12 23.24
CA SER A 39 21.68 4.20 23.76
C SER A 39 21.84 5.36 22.76
N LYS A 40 21.10 6.45 23.05
CA LYS A 40 21.36 7.90 22.90
C LYS A 40 22.39 8.42 21.88
N ARG A 41 21.96 9.41 21.07
CA ARG A 41 22.43 10.83 21.08
C ARG A 41 21.60 11.70 20.10
N GLN A 42 21.19 12.90 20.56
CA GLN A 42 20.70 14.02 19.74
C GLN A 42 21.89 14.93 19.34
N PRO A 43 21.73 15.72 18.27
CA PRO A 43 22.15 17.13 18.37
C PRO A 43 21.12 18.14 17.81
N ASP A 44 21.45 19.39 18.07
CA ASP A 44 20.62 20.59 18.14
C ASP A 44 20.09 21.17 16.82
N SER A 45 18.96 21.86 16.96
CA SER A 45 18.28 22.71 15.98
C SER A 45 18.96 24.07 15.80
N GLN A 46 19.10 24.52 14.56
CA GLN A 46 19.28 25.95 14.25
C GLN A 46 18.24 26.42 13.21
N GLN A 47 17.55 27.49 13.61
CA GLN A 47 16.60 28.31 12.86
C GLN A 47 17.19 28.85 11.55
N PHE A 48 16.36 28.88 10.49
CA PHE A 48 16.39 29.95 9.50
C PHE A 48 14.96 30.33 9.09
N ASP A 49 14.69 31.64 9.19
CA ASP A 49 13.45 32.33 8.89
C ASP A 49 13.42 32.82 7.44
N SER A 50 12.19 32.98 6.94
CA SER A 50 11.73 33.84 5.83
C SER A 50 12.00 33.41 4.38
N PHE A 51 10.95 33.35 3.56
CA PHE A 51 10.58 34.28 2.47
C PHE A 51 9.20 33.85 1.91
N ALA A 52 8.15 34.67 2.11
CA ALA A 52 7.55 35.59 1.14
C ALA A 52 6.52 34.93 0.19
N LYS A 53 5.25 35.22 0.49
CA LYS A 53 4.03 34.97 -0.29
C LYS A 53 4.09 35.55 -1.70
N LEU A 54 3.54 34.83 -2.67
CA LEU A 54 2.96 35.42 -3.88
C LEU A 54 1.61 34.74 -4.14
N ASP A 55 0.56 35.54 -3.96
CA ASP A 55 -0.82 35.24 -4.34
C ASP A 55 -0.94 35.30 -5.88
N GLY A 56 -1.69 34.37 -6.46
CA GLY A 56 -2.05 34.37 -7.88
C GLY A 56 -3.26 33.49 -8.13
N GLU A 57 -4.43 34.11 -8.21
CA GLU A 57 -5.66 33.51 -8.74
C GLU A 57 -5.43 32.98 -10.16
N SER A 58 -5.83 31.74 -10.45
CA SER A 58 -6.01 31.28 -11.82
C SER A 58 -7.32 30.50 -11.96
N ASP A 59 -8.08 30.92 -12.96
CA ASP A 59 -9.46 30.60 -13.26
C ASP A 59 -9.76 29.10 -13.38
N SER A 60 -10.97 28.74 -12.94
CA SER A 60 -11.57 27.42 -13.02
C SER A 60 -11.96 27.07 -14.46
N GLU A 61 -11.10 26.34 -15.16
CA GLU A 61 -11.55 25.48 -16.27
C GLU A 61 -12.22 24.23 -15.67
N GLU A 62 -13.48 23.98 -16.04
CA GLU A 62 -14.20 22.75 -15.69
C GLU A 62 -13.45 21.54 -16.26
N ASN A 63 -12.71 20.86 -15.39
CA ASN A 63 -11.99 19.64 -15.69
C ASN A 63 -13.03 18.52 -15.95
N PRO A 64 -13.11 17.91 -17.15
CA PRO A 64 -14.04 16.81 -17.39
C PRO A 64 -13.75 15.69 -16.40
N ALA A 65 -14.75 15.34 -15.59
CA ALA A 65 -14.62 14.43 -14.45
C ALA A 65 -13.82 13.18 -14.84
N THR A 66 -12.60 13.09 -14.30
CA THR A 66 -11.74 11.92 -14.35
C THR A 66 -12.58 10.70 -13.96
N PRO A 67 -12.72 9.66 -14.80
CA PRO A 67 -13.44 8.46 -14.40
C PRO A 67 -12.71 7.85 -13.20
N ILE A 68 -13.29 8.02 -12.02
CA ILE A 68 -12.79 7.38 -10.80
C ILE A 68 -13.11 5.89 -10.95
N VAL A 69 -12.17 5.00 -10.60
CA VAL A 69 -12.44 3.56 -10.55
C VAL A 69 -13.50 3.34 -9.48
N THR A 70 -14.75 3.27 -9.90
CA THR A 70 -15.88 2.95 -9.05
C THR A 70 -16.26 1.48 -9.20
N ASP A 71 -17.37 1.09 -8.59
CA ASP A 71 -18.00 -0.22 -8.68
C ASP A 71 -18.53 -0.61 -10.06
N GLU A 72 -18.48 0.31 -11.01
CA GLU A 72 -18.85 0.09 -12.41
C GLU A 72 -17.72 -0.51 -13.25
N TYR A 73 -16.53 -0.68 -12.66
CA TYR A 73 -15.33 -1.14 -13.35
C TYR A 73 -14.92 -2.56 -12.92
N GLU A 74 -14.16 -3.20 -13.79
CA GLU A 74 -13.39 -4.40 -13.49
C GLU A 74 -11.96 -4.23 -13.99
N LEU A 75 -10.99 -4.88 -13.32
CA LEU A 75 -9.61 -4.82 -13.80
C LEU A 75 -9.29 -5.99 -14.71
N ARG A 76 -8.78 -5.66 -15.88
CA ARG A 76 -8.23 -6.61 -16.85
C ARG A 76 -6.76 -6.30 -17.10
N PRO A 77 -5.93 -7.28 -17.50
CA PRO A 77 -4.59 -6.99 -17.99
C PRO A 77 -4.66 -5.87 -19.03
N HIS A 78 -3.81 -4.86 -18.89
CA HIS A 78 -3.80 -3.76 -19.85
C HIS A 78 -3.46 -4.33 -21.24
N PRO A 79 -4.26 -4.06 -22.29
CA PRO A 79 -4.13 -4.75 -23.58
C PRO A 79 -2.78 -4.51 -24.25
N ASP A 80 -2.18 -3.34 -23.99
CA ASP A 80 -0.89 -2.95 -24.55
C ASP A 80 0.30 -3.24 -23.62
N ALA A 81 0.08 -3.81 -22.41
CA ALA A 81 1.16 -4.15 -21.50
C ALA A 81 1.60 -5.61 -21.66
N SER A 82 2.90 -5.85 -21.73
CA SER A 82 3.48 -7.20 -21.69
C SER A 82 3.71 -7.64 -20.24
N ASN A 83 2.66 -8.12 -19.58
CA ASN A 83 2.74 -8.51 -18.17
C ASN A 83 3.53 -9.82 -17.93
N PRO A 84 4.27 -9.93 -16.80
CA PRO A 84 4.59 -8.86 -15.85
C PRO A 84 5.57 -7.84 -16.46
N VAL A 85 5.36 -6.55 -16.17
CA VAL A 85 6.19 -5.44 -16.69
C VAL A 85 7.49 -5.27 -15.91
N LEU A 86 7.57 -5.83 -14.71
CA LEU A 86 8.78 -5.84 -13.89
C LEU A 86 8.86 -7.12 -13.07
N THR A 87 10.05 -7.71 -13.05
CA THR A 87 10.38 -8.92 -12.31
C THR A 87 11.70 -8.74 -11.56
N HIS A 88 12.06 -9.72 -10.72
CA HIS A 88 13.37 -9.74 -10.08
C HIS A 88 14.56 -9.77 -11.06
N ALA A 89 14.35 -10.12 -12.34
CA ALA A 89 15.42 -10.29 -13.32
C ALA A 89 15.84 -8.95 -13.93
N ASP A 90 14.96 -7.94 -13.82
CA ASP A 90 15.18 -6.57 -14.28
C ASP A 90 15.98 -5.76 -13.26
N VAL A 91 16.12 -6.29 -12.03
CA VAL A 91 16.90 -5.69 -10.93
C VAL A 91 18.29 -6.33 -10.87
N PRO A 92 19.37 -5.59 -10.55
CA PRO A 92 20.72 -6.15 -10.51
C PRO A 92 20.84 -7.42 -9.67
N PHE A 93 21.64 -8.37 -10.17
CA PHE A 93 21.80 -9.69 -9.58
C PHE A 93 22.14 -9.62 -8.08
N ARG A 94 21.42 -10.40 -7.27
CA ARG A 94 21.44 -10.49 -5.79
C ARG A 94 20.73 -9.36 -5.04
N LEU A 95 20.28 -8.29 -5.68
CA LEU A 95 19.50 -7.24 -5.00
C LEU A 95 18.01 -7.59 -4.88
N ALA A 96 17.47 -8.46 -5.73
CA ALA A 96 16.08 -8.88 -5.65
C ALA A 96 15.89 -10.39 -5.87
N ASN A 97 15.09 -11.02 -5.01
CA ASN A 97 14.45 -12.32 -5.26
C ASN A 97 13.00 -12.16 -5.73
N PHE A 98 12.43 -10.98 -5.57
CA PHE A 98 11.10 -10.60 -6.04
C PHE A 98 11.00 -9.06 -6.11
N VAL A 99 9.97 -8.58 -6.79
CA VAL A 99 9.52 -7.17 -6.78
C VAL A 99 8.03 -7.13 -6.41
N ALA A 100 7.58 -6.20 -5.57
CA ALA A 100 6.18 -6.11 -5.14
C ALA A 100 5.80 -4.71 -4.60
N ASP A 101 4.54 -4.52 -4.21
CA ASP A 101 3.98 -3.25 -3.69
C ASP A 101 4.23 -2.04 -4.61
N PRO A 102 3.77 -2.06 -5.86
CA PRO A 102 3.97 -0.94 -6.76
C PRO A 102 3.13 0.27 -6.36
N PHE A 103 3.77 1.43 -6.28
CA PHE A 103 3.14 2.75 -6.21
C PHE A 103 3.69 3.62 -7.33
N VAL A 104 2.82 3.97 -8.26
CA VAL A 104 3.13 4.75 -9.45
C VAL A 104 2.58 6.15 -9.28
N VAL A 105 3.43 7.14 -9.55
CA VAL A 105 3.08 8.55 -9.65
C VAL A 105 3.53 9.09 -11.00
N PHE A 106 2.94 10.20 -11.44
CA PHE A 106 3.27 10.84 -12.72
C PHE A 106 3.82 12.23 -12.46
N GLU A 107 5.04 12.50 -12.93
CA GLU A 107 5.73 13.78 -12.78
C GLU A 107 6.48 14.09 -14.08
N ASP A 108 6.37 15.34 -14.56
CA ASP A 108 7.13 15.84 -15.72
C ASP A 108 7.09 14.94 -16.98
N GLY A 109 5.95 14.29 -17.24
CA GLY A 109 5.79 13.44 -18.42
C GLY A 109 6.34 12.01 -18.25
N VAL A 110 6.71 11.62 -17.03
CA VAL A 110 7.31 10.32 -16.70
C VAL A 110 6.49 9.65 -15.60
N TYR A 111 6.24 8.35 -15.76
CA TYR A 111 5.70 7.50 -14.70
C TYR A 111 6.84 6.99 -13.83
N HIS A 112 6.74 7.22 -12.53
CA HIS A 112 7.70 6.80 -11.53
C HIS A 112 7.06 5.72 -10.66
N MET A 113 7.61 4.51 -10.70
CA MET A 113 7.17 3.37 -9.89
C MET A 113 8.12 3.15 -8.74
N PHE A 114 7.61 3.25 -7.52
CA PHE A 114 8.29 2.84 -6.29
C PHE A 114 7.77 1.47 -5.87
N PHE A 115 8.67 0.58 -5.47
CA PHE A 115 8.31 -0.80 -5.14
C PHE A 115 9.27 -1.45 -4.14
N GLU A 116 8.82 -2.47 -3.43
CA GLU A 116 9.67 -3.24 -2.54
C GLU A 116 10.49 -4.28 -3.32
N ILE A 117 11.74 -4.44 -2.91
CA ILE A 117 12.58 -5.59 -3.30
C ILE A 117 13.18 -6.23 -2.07
N LYS A 118 13.49 -7.52 -2.20
CA LYS A 118 14.13 -8.28 -1.12
C LYS A 118 15.33 -9.06 -1.62
N ASP A 119 16.49 -8.81 -1.02
CA ASP A 119 17.72 -9.50 -1.41
C ASP A 119 17.81 -10.95 -0.89
N VAL A 120 18.87 -11.64 -1.31
CA VAL A 120 19.20 -13.02 -0.88
C VAL A 120 19.47 -13.15 0.62
N ALA A 121 19.86 -12.07 1.28
CA ALA A 121 20.06 -12.00 2.73
C ALA A 121 18.77 -11.62 3.50
N ARG A 122 17.65 -11.47 2.78
CA ARG A 122 16.32 -11.09 3.28
C ARG A 122 16.24 -9.64 3.79
N GLN A 123 17.19 -8.78 3.42
CA GLN A 123 17.04 -7.34 3.59
C GLN A 123 16.00 -6.82 2.61
N VAL A 124 15.26 -5.78 3.00
CA VAL A 124 14.24 -5.15 2.17
C VAL A 124 14.70 -3.75 1.81
N TYR A 125 14.47 -3.36 0.57
CA TYR A 125 14.79 -2.05 0.02
C TYR A 125 13.54 -1.50 -0.66
N ILE A 126 13.47 -0.18 -0.79
CA ILE A 126 12.55 0.46 -1.73
C ILE A 126 13.37 0.83 -2.96
N ALA A 127 12.92 0.35 -4.11
CA ALA A 127 13.51 0.58 -5.41
C ALA A 127 12.59 1.46 -6.27
N HIS A 128 13.18 1.99 -7.33
CA HIS A 128 12.53 2.85 -8.30
C HIS A 128 12.73 2.33 -9.73
N ALA A 129 11.68 2.42 -10.53
CA ALA A 129 11.68 2.21 -11.97
C ALA A 129 10.90 3.35 -12.63
N TYR A 130 11.19 3.66 -13.88
CA TYR A 130 10.48 4.70 -14.62
C TYR A 130 9.95 4.18 -15.95
N SER A 131 8.95 4.88 -16.47
CA SER A 131 8.37 4.62 -17.78
C SER A 131 7.94 5.92 -18.45
N HIS A 132 8.13 6.03 -19.76
CA HIS A 132 7.58 7.14 -20.56
C HIS A 132 6.17 6.85 -21.06
N ASP A 133 5.75 5.59 -21.01
CA ASP A 133 4.44 5.18 -21.49
C ASP A 133 3.51 4.59 -20.43
N GLY A 134 4.04 4.34 -19.23
CA GLY A 134 3.32 3.74 -18.11
C GLY A 134 3.06 2.24 -18.27
N LEU A 135 3.59 1.63 -19.34
CA LEU A 135 3.36 0.23 -19.72
C LEU A 135 4.67 -0.58 -19.73
N GLU A 136 5.77 0.02 -20.13
CA GLU A 136 7.11 -0.58 -20.11
C GLU A 136 8.00 0.14 -19.09
N TYR A 137 8.45 -0.56 -18.06
CA TYR A 137 9.24 0.02 -16.97
C TYR A 137 10.71 -0.37 -17.06
N THR A 138 11.59 0.60 -16.82
CA THR A 138 13.03 0.39 -16.71
C THR A 138 13.45 0.61 -15.26
N TYR A 139 14.09 -0.40 -14.66
CA TYR A 139 14.73 -0.26 -13.35
C TYR A 139 15.73 0.89 -13.34
N ASN A 140 15.70 1.70 -12.29
CA ASN A 140 16.64 2.80 -12.10
C ASN A 140 17.64 2.51 -10.98
N ASP A 141 17.17 2.53 -9.73
CA ASP A 141 18.04 2.41 -8.55
C ASP A 141 17.25 2.02 -7.28
N VAL A 142 17.98 1.74 -6.20
CA VAL A 142 17.46 1.73 -4.83
C VAL A 142 17.34 3.17 -4.32
N VAL A 143 16.21 3.51 -3.72
CA VAL A 143 15.96 4.85 -3.15
C VAL A 143 15.89 4.86 -1.62
N ILE A 144 15.61 3.71 -0.98
CA ILE A 144 15.75 3.52 0.47
C ILE A 144 16.47 2.21 0.77
N HIS A 145 17.61 2.32 1.47
CA HIS A 145 18.44 1.20 1.88
C HIS A 145 18.09 0.69 3.29
N PRO A 146 18.24 -0.62 3.57
CA PRO A 146 17.94 -1.23 4.86
C PRO A 146 18.82 -0.74 6.02
N GLU A 147 19.99 -0.17 5.71
CA GLU A 147 20.88 0.48 6.67
C GLU A 147 20.31 1.80 7.20
N THR A 148 19.43 2.43 6.44
CA THR A 148 18.64 3.59 6.89
C THR A 148 17.36 3.12 7.55
N ALA A 149 16.59 2.25 6.87
CA ALA A 149 15.39 1.62 7.42
C ALA A 149 14.93 0.42 6.59
N GLN A 150 14.40 -0.61 7.26
CA GLN A 150 13.80 -1.78 6.60
C GLN A 150 12.35 -1.48 6.30
N HIS A 151 12.07 -0.94 5.11
CA HIS A 151 10.76 -0.47 4.71
C HIS A 151 10.16 -1.30 3.58
N THR A 152 8.84 -1.51 3.64
CA THR A 152 8.00 -2.14 2.60
C THR A 152 6.88 -1.17 2.21
N TYR A 153 6.04 -1.49 1.24
CA TYR A 153 4.82 -0.73 0.92
C TYR A 153 5.07 0.80 0.79
N PRO A 154 5.79 1.24 -0.26
CA PRO A 154 6.24 2.62 -0.40
C PRO A 154 5.12 3.52 -0.93
N MET A 155 4.13 3.85 -0.09
CA MET A 155 3.04 4.72 -0.52
C MET A 155 3.56 6.14 -0.81
N VAL A 156 3.60 6.52 -2.08
CA VAL A 156 4.07 7.85 -2.54
C VAL A 156 2.89 8.71 -2.97
N PHE A 157 2.91 10.00 -2.60
CA PHE A 157 1.88 10.99 -2.94
C PHE A 157 2.45 12.41 -2.89
N GLU A 158 1.80 13.33 -3.59
CA GLU A 158 2.13 14.76 -3.54
C GLU A 158 1.36 15.44 -2.40
N HIS A 159 2.02 16.34 -1.66
CA HIS A 159 1.37 17.23 -0.70
C HIS A 159 2.11 18.56 -0.66
N ASP A 160 1.37 19.66 -0.85
CA ASP A 160 1.90 21.03 -0.84
C ASP A 160 3.10 21.24 -1.79
N GLY A 161 3.06 20.62 -2.98
CA GLY A 161 4.12 20.71 -3.99
C GLY A 161 5.38 19.87 -3.67
N GLU A 162 5.33 19.03 -2.63
CA GLU A 162 6.42 18.11 -2.28
C GLU A 162 5.99 16.65 -2.47
N TRP A 163 6.90 15.83 -3.01
CA TRP A 163 6.72 14.39 -3.04
C TRP A 163 7.04 13.77 -1.69
N LEU A 164 6.05 13.09 -1.12
CA LEU A 164 6.14 12.41 0.17
C LEU A 164 6.02 10.89 0.01
N MET A 165 6.67 10.16 0.91
CA MET A 165 6.60 8.70 0.98
C MET A 165 6.27 8.24 2.40
N VAL A 166 5.31 7.32 2.49
CA VAL A 166 4.89 6.62 3.70
C VAL A 166 5.20 5.14 3.53
N PRO A 167 6.35 4.68 4.04
CA PRO A 167 6.65 3.27 4.04
C PRO A 167 6.01 2.54 5.23
N SER A 168 5.71 1.25 5.06
CA SER A 168 5.47 0.35 6.18
C SER A 168 6.77 0.04 6.91
N PRO A 169 6.76 -0.08 8.25
CA PRO A 169 7.85 -0.74 8.94
C PRO A 169 7.95 -2.19 8.47
N GLY A 170 9.17 -2.69 8.32
CA GLY A 170 9.43 -3.96 7.67
C GLY A 170 8.77 -5.16 8.37
N PRO A 171 8.75 -6.34 7.70
CA PRO A 171 7.92 -7.45 8.11
C PRO A 171 8.18 -7.92 9.55
N GLY A 172 7.15 -7.88 10.39
CA GLY A 172 7.20 -8.38 11.77
C GLY A 172 7.83 -7.41 12.78
N VAL A 173 8.11 -6.17 12.38
CA VAL A 173 8.60 -5.11 13.26
C VAL A 173 7.44 -4.21 13.68
N LYS A 174 7.35 -3.88 14.97
CA LYS A 174 6.51 -2.76 15.41
C LYS A 174 7.31 -1.50 15.19
N GLY A 175 6.79 -0.58 14.40
CA GLY A 175 7.51 0.60 14.00
C GLY A 175 6.78 1.89 14.31
N GLU A 176 7.36 2.91 13.73
CA GLU A 176 6.90 4.26 13.69
C GLU A 176 6.09 4.46 12.39
N PHE A 177 5.09 5.33 12.43
CA PHE A 177 4.55 5.92 11.20
C PHE A 177 5.53 7.00 10.78
N GLN A 178 6.19 6.79 9.65
CA GLN A 178 7.25 7.65 9.16
C GLN A 178 6.82 8.32 7.86
N ILE A 179 7.16 9.59 7.71
CA ILE A 179 6.92 10.38 6.51
C ILE A 179 8.27 10.87 6.01
N TYR A 180 8.60 10.46 4.80
CA TYR A 180 9.77 10.88 4.07
C TYR A 180 9.38 11.94 3.04
N ARG A 181 10.31 12.85 2.75
CA ARG A 181 10.20 13.83 1.67
C ARG A 181 11.31 13.60 0.66
N ALA A 182 10.99 13.73 -0.62
CA ALA A 182 12.00 13.73 -1.66
C ALA A 182 12.84 15.02 -1.60
N THR A 183 14.15 14.91 -1.43
CA THR A 183 15.09 16.04 -1.53
C THR A 183 15.59 16.23 -2.96
N SER A 184 15.59 15.15 -3.74
CA SER A 184 15.80 15.13 -5.19
C SER A 184 14.93 14.03 -5.76
N PHE A 185 13.73 14.38 -6.22
CA PHE A 185 12.80 13.40 -6.78
C PHE A 185 13.34 12.82 -8.10
N PRO A 186 13.26 11.51 -8.36
CA PRO A 186 12.67 10.45 -7.50
C PRO A 186 13.68 9.74 -6.57
N THR A 187 14.95 10.14 -6.56
CA THR A 187 16.07 9.34 -6.04
C THR A 187 16.34 9.48 -4.55
N ASP A 188 16.35 10.71 -4.03
CA ASP A 188 16.81 11.00 -2.68
C ASP A 188 15.66 11.36 -1.75
N TRP A 189 15.63 10.71 -0.59
CA TRP A 189 14.55 10.83 0.40
C TRP A 189 15.11 11.06 1.80
N GLU A 190 14.48 11.96 2.55
CA GLU A 190 14.83 12.22 3.96
C GLU A 190 13.62 12.04 4.88
N LEU A 191 13.84 11.48 6.07
CA LEU A 191 12.80 11.36 7.09
C LEU A 191 12.50 12.74 7.68
N ILE A 192 11.31 13.28 7.43
CA ILE A 192 10.90 14.60 7.92
C ILE A 192 10.00 14.53 9.16
N LYS A 193 9.24 13.44 9.34
CA LYS A 193 8.31 13.33 10.45
C LYS A 193 8.06 11.90 10.91
N VAL A 194 7.76 11.78 12.21
CA VAL A 194 7.25 10.57 12.85
C VAL A 194 5.96 10.90 13.61
N PRO A 195 4.79 10.95 12.95
CA PRO A 195 3.57 11.39 13.62
C PRO A 195 3.05 10.39 14.67
N LEU A 196 3.29 9.08 14.48
CA LEU A 196 3.01 8.05 15.47
C LEU A 196 4.29 7.28 15.82
N LYS A 197 4.73 7.38 17.08
CA LYS A 197 6.00 6.78 17.54
C LYS A 197 5.93 5.29 17.87
N THR A 198 4.72 4.73 18.00
CA THR A 198 4.55 3.31 18.34
C THR A 198 3.27 2.77 17.75
N GLY A 199 3.25 1.47 17.48
CA GLY A 199 2.01 0.73 17.23
C GLY A 199 1.64 0.57 15.76
N VAL A 200 2.25 1.32 14.83
CA VAL A 200 2.07 1.09 13.39
C VAL A 200 2.91 -0.11 12.96
N ARG A 201 2.34 -0.98 12.12
CA ARG A 201 2.98 -2.26 11.82
C ARG A 201 2.93 -2.71 10.39
N GLN A 202 1.78 -2.60 9.74
CA GLN A 202 1.66 -3.17 8.40
C GLN A 202 0.77 -2.30 7.52
N ASP A 203 1.37 -1.91 6.40
CA ASP A 203 0.79 -1.25 5.24
C ASP A 203 0.03 0.03 5.64
N PRO A 204 0.73 1.01 6.27
CA PRO A 204 0.14 2.30 6.63
C PRO A 204 -0.38 2.99 5.38
N THR A 205 -1.68 3.16 5.32
CA THR A 205 -2.40 3.67 4.17
C THR A 205 -3.05 4.98 4.57
N LEU A 206 -2.52 6.05 4.00
CA LEU A 206 -2.87 7.42 4.31
C LEU A 206 -3.85 7.96 3.27
N PHE A 207 -4.82 8.76 3.67
CA PHE A 207 -5.67 9.49 2.73
C PHE A 207 -6.24 10.74 3.38
N GLN A 208 -6.59 11.73 2.56
CA GLN A 208 -7.29 12.92 3.00
C GLN A 208 -8.76 12.81 2.60
N TYR A 209 -9.67 13.11 3.53
CA TYR A 209 -11.10 13.15 3.28
C TYR A 209 -11.73 14.25 4.13
N ASP A 210 -12.61 15.06 3.54
CA ASP A 210 -13.30 16.16 4.25
C ASP A 210 -12.32 17.05 5.06
N SER A 211 -11.24 17.49 4.41
CA SER A 211 -10.17 18.34 4.99
C SER A 211 -9.42 17.74 6.18
N ARG A 212 -9.53 16.43 6.43
CA ARG A 212 -8.81 15.73 7.51
C ARG A 212 -7.98 14.59 6.95
N TRP A 213 -6.88 14.32 7.63
CA TRP A 213 -6.00 13.18 7.32
C TRP A 213 -6.43 11.97 8.12
N TYR A 214 -6.45 10.82 7.45
CA TYR A 214 -6.79 9.53 8.01
C TYR A 214 -5.69 8.52 7.69
N LEU A 215 -5.40 7.65 8.66
CA LEU A 215 -4.40 6.61 8.54
C LEU A 215 -5.01 5.26 8.94
N LEU A 216 -4.96 4.31 8.03
CA LEU A 216 -5.31 2.91 8.25
C LEU A 216 -4.06 2.05 8.30
N PHE A 217 -4.00 1.09 9.22
CA PHE A 217 -2.96 0.06 9.22
C PHE A 217 -3.45 -1.18 9.96
N GLN A 218 -2.83 -2.33 9.72
CA GLN A 218 -3.10 -3.52 10.53
C GLN A 218 -2.23 -3.51 11.80
N ASP A 219 -2.85 -3.66 12.98
CA ASP A 219 -2.12 -4.11 14.17
C ASP A 219 -1.94 -5.63 14.09
N THR A 220 -0.72 -6.10 13.81
CA THR A 220 -0.39 -7.53 13.70
C THR A 220 -0.48 -8.36 15.01
N ASP A 221 -0.65 -7.79 16.20
CA ASP A 221 -0.88 -8.56 17.44
C ASP A 221 -2.33 -9.06 17.51
N GLN A 222 -3.29 -8.16 17.30
CA GLN A 222 -4.72 -8.48 17.29
C GLN A 222 -5.22 -8.87 15.89
N MET A 223 -4.43 -8.49 14.88
CA MET A 223 -4.75 -8.50 13.45
C MET A 223 -5.88 -7.54 13.05
N ASP A 224 -6.21 -6.60 13.94
CA ASP A 224 -7.26 -5.61 13.77
C ASP A 224 -6.81 -4.50 12.80
N ILE A 225 -7.75 -3.85 12.12
CA ILE A 225 -7.47 -2.64 11.34
C ILE A 225 -7.71 -1.42 12.21
N GLU A 226 -6.63 -0.69 12.47
CA GLU A 226 -6.65 0.53 13.25
C GLU A 226 -6.92 1.75 12.34
N LEU A 227 -7.68 2.72 12.86
CA LEU A 227 -7.94 3.99 12.20
C LEU A 227 -7.49 5.14 13.12
N TYR A 228 -6.67 6.02 12.57
CA TYR A 228 -6.24 7.26 13.22
C TYR A 228 -6.61 8.45 12.33
N HIS A 229 -6.71 9.64 12.93
CA HIS A 229 -6.97 10.88 12.19
C HIS A 229 -6.23 12.08 12.78
N ALA A 230 -6.02 13.09 11.95
CA ALA A 230 -5.42 14.37 12.31
C ALA A 230 -5.99 15.50 11.44
N GLU A 231 -5.85 16.75 11.90
CA GLU A 231 -6.22 17.93 11.11
C GLU A 231 -5.20 18.23 10.00
N THR A 232 -3.92 18.10 10.32
CA THR A 232 -2.82 18.32 9.37
C THR A 232 -1.90 17.11 9.38
N LEU A 233 -1.24 16.86 8.24
CA LEU A 233 -0.41 15.67 8.05
C LEU A 233 0.80 15.66 8.99
N LEU A 234 1.57 16.74 8.98
CA LEU A 234 2.87 16.83 9.65
C LEU A 234 2.77 17.30 11.10
N GLU A 235 2.00 18.36 11.37
CA GLU A 235 1.91 18.96 12.71
C GLU A 235 0.65 18.56 13.48
N GLY A 236 -0.22 17.75 12.87
CA GLY A 236 -1.48 17.35 13.46
C GLY A 236 -1.28 16.45 14.66
N ASN A 237 -2.15 16.62 15.66
CA ASN A 237 -2.24 15.70 16.76
C ASN A 237 -2.97 14.42 16.30
N TRP A 238 -2.21 13.43 15.86
CA TRP A 238 -2.74 12.15 15.42
C TRP A 238 -3.42 11.40 16.58
N GLN A 239 -4.73 11.22 16.46
CA GLN A 239 -5.56 10.57 17.46
C GLN A 239 -6.15 9.28 16.91
N ARG A 240 -6.25 8.28 17.79
CA ARG A 240 -6.95 7.04 17.49
C ARG A 240 -8.44 7.36 17.33
N HIS A 241 -9.00 7.02 16.17
CA HIS A 241 -10.40 7.28 15.90
C HIS A 241 -11.31 6.49 16.87
N PRO A 242 -12.42 7.05 17.37
CA PRO A 242 -13.30 6.37 18.33
C PRO A 242 -13.89 5.05 17.83
N ALA A 243 -14.11 4.92 16.52
CA ALA A 243 -14.57 3.68 15.89
C ALA A 243 -13.45 2.64 15.65
N SER A 244 -12.20 2.95 16.00
CA SER A 244 -11.10 2.00 15.87
C SER A 244 -11.23 0.88 16.94
N PRO A 245 -10.94 -0.39 16.62
CA PRO A 245 -10.57 -0.86 15.30
C PRO A 245 -11.77 -0.94 14.36
N VAL A 246 -11.58 -0.59 13.10
CA VAL A 246 -12.65 -0.56 12.09
C VAL A 246 -12.93 -1.94 11.49
N PHE A 247 -12.01 -2.90 11.69
CA PHE A 247 -12.23 -4.34 11.50
C PHE A 247 -11.56 -5.09 12.66
N CYS A 248 -12.24 -6.07 13.27
CA CYS A 248 -11.71 -6.78 14.45
C CYS A 248 -11.82 -8.31 14.40
N ASN A 249 -10.90 -9.01 15.08
CA ASN A 249 -10.91 -10.49 15.17
C ASN A 249 -11.58 -11.01 16.44
N ASP A 250 -11.78 -10.13 17.41
CA ASP A 250 -12.31 -10.51 18.72
C ASP A 250 -13.84 -10.60 18.69
N SER A 251 -14.36 -11.82 18.87
CA SER A 251 -15.79 -12.09 18.91
C SER A 251 -16.52 -11.33 20.03
N GLU A 252 -15.85 -11.00 21.14
CA GLU A 252 -16.44 -10.25 22.25
C GLU A 252 -16.55 -8.74 21.93
N LYS A 253 -15.69 -8.24 21.04
CA LYS A 253 -15.70 -6.86 20.55
C LYS A 253 -16.55 -6.64 19.29
N LEU A 254 -17.22 -7.69 18.79
CA LEU A 254 -18.10 -7.62 17.61
C LEU A 254 -19.23 -6.58 17.71
N ARG A 255 -19.55 -6.11 18.92
CA ARG A 255 -20.53 -5.03 19.11
C ARG A 255 -19.96 -3.62 18.87
N GLN A 256 -18.63 -3.48 18.78
CA GLN A 256 -17.91 -2.20 18.73
C GLN A 256 -17.23 -1.94 17.38
N CYS A 257 -17.11 -2.97 16.53
CA CYS A 257 -16.39 -2.89 15.26
C CYS A 257 -17.24 -3.49 14.14
N SER A 258 -17.05 -2.99 12.93
CA SER A 258 -17.73 -3.50 11.75
C SER A 258 -17.29 -4.92 11.42
N ILE A 259 -18.22 -5.73 10.92
CA ILE A 259 -18.01 -7.14 10.54
C ILE A 259 -16.87 -7.25 9.52
N GLY A 260 -15.78 -7.93 9.88
CA GLY A 260 -14.76 -8.38 8.93
C GLY A 260 -13.66 -9.19 9.60
N SER A 261 -13.14 -10.21 8.91
CA SER A 261 -12.04 -11.02 9.43
C SER A 261 -10.82 -10.12 9.63
N ALA A 262 -10.23 -10.11 10.82
CA ALA A 262 -8.92 -9.51 11.06
C ALA A 262 -7.83 -10.42 10.48
N GLU A 263 -7.96 -10.68 9.20
CA GLU A 263 -6.94 -11.13 8.28
C GLU A 263 -6.71 -10.07 7.20
N ASN A 264 -7.51 -9.00 7.20
CA ASN A 264 -7.43 -7.88 6.28
C ASN A 264 -6.15 -7.09 6.54
N VAL A 265 -5.51 -6.64 5.47
CA VAL A 265 -4.43 -5.66 5.49
C VAL A 265 -4.70 -4.66 4.38
N PRO A 266 -4.53 -3.33 4.62
CA PRO A 266 -4.62 -2.35 3.54
C PRO A 266 -3.73 -2.73 2.34
N SER A 267 -4.18 -2.41 1.14
CA SER A 267 -3.65 -3.01 -0.10
C SER A 267 -3.67 -2.01 -1.26
N GLY A 268 -2.73 -1.08 -1.23
CA GLY A 268 -2.55 -0.03 -2.23
C GLY A 268 -3.25 1.29 -1.92
N TYR A 269 -3.62 2.02 -2.96
CA TYR A 269 -3.96 3.45 -2.85
C TYR A 269 -5.48 3.67 -2.69
N PRO A 270 -5.95 4.41 -1.65
CA PRO A 270 -7.36 4.73 -1.48
C PRO A 270 -7.88 5.68 -2.55
N LEU A 271 -9.13 5.50 -2.97
CA LEU A 271 -9.78 6.37 -3.96
C LEU A 271 -10.76 7.29 -3.25
N VAL A 272 -10.48 8.58 -3.27
CA VAL A 272 -11.33 9.61 -2.63
C VAL A 272 -12.21 10.25 -3.70
N HIS A 273 -13.52 10.27 -3.46
CA HIS A 273 -14.50 10.82 -4.39
C HIS A 273 -15.75 11.31 -3.66
N ASP A 274 -16.68 11.96 -4.38
CA ASP A 274 -17.90 12.54 -3.80
C ASP A 274 -18.80 11.50 -3.07
N GLY A 275 -18.68 10.23 -3.48
CA GLY A 275 -19.43 9.11 -2.90
C GLY A 275 -18.78 8.47 -1.67
N GLY A 276 -17.57 8.90 -1.30
CA GLY A 276 -16.83 8.38 -0.15
C GLY A 276 -15.37 8.04 -0.45
N VAL A 277 -14.84 7.09 0.31
CA VAL A 277 -13.46 6.60 0.14
C VAL A 277 -13.47 5.10 -0.14
N ASP A 278 -13.03 4.70 -1.33
CA ASP A 278 -12.84 3.30 -1.69
C ASP A 278 -11.45 2.82 -1.24
N ILE A 279 -11.42 1.73 -0.48
CA ILE A 279 -10.20 1.14 0.07
C ILE A 279 -10.16 -0.36 -0.23
N PHE A 280 -8.96 -0.84 -0.51
CA PHE A 280 -8.69 -2.23 -0.81
C PHE A 280 -8.01 -2.94 0.35
N PHE A 281 -8.40 -4.19 0.60
CA PHE A 281 -7.83 -5.02 1.64
C PHE A 281 -7.51 -6.42 1.11
N ARG A 282 -6.24 -6.81 1.19
CA ARG A 282 -5.84 -8.21 0.98
C ARG A 282 -6.04 -9.04 2.24
N ARG A 283 -6.01 -10.37 2.10
CA ARG A 283 -6.06 -11.30 3.24
C ARG A 283 -4.80 -12.16 3.36
N HIS A 284 -4.35 -12.40 4.59
CA HIS A 284 -3.16 -13.24 4.85
C HIS A 284 -3.31 -14.70 4.42
N THR A 285 -4.52 -15.26 4.44
CA THR A 285 -4.74 -16.72 4.36
C THR A 285 -5.62 -17.18 3.20
N VAL A 286 -6.12 -16.24 2.40
CA VAL A 286 -6.89 -16.48 1.18
C VAL A 286 -6.49 -15.43 0.14
N PRO A 287 -6.40 -15.79 -1.15
CA PRO A 287 -6.02 -14.88 -2.21
C PRO A 287 -7.18 -14.01 -2.66
N ASP A 288 -7.68 -13.24 -1.70
CA ASP A 288 -8.87 -12.42 -1.78
C ASP A 288 -8.45 -10.97 -1.55
N LEU A 289 -8.82 -10.12 -2.51
CA LEU A 289 -8.63 -8.68 -2.43
C LEU A 289 -10.01 -8.03 -2.39
N ARG A 290 -10.33 -7.42 -1.26
CA ARG A 290 -11.67 -6.89 -0.97
C ARG A 290 -11.71 -5.39 -1.20
N HIS A 291 -12.87 -4.89 -1.59
CA HIS A 291 -13.16 -3.47 -1.74
C HIS A 291 -14.28 -3.06 -0.82
N TYR A 292 -14.00 -2.03 -0.03
CA TYR A 292 -14.93 -1.39 0.86
C TYR A 292 -15.01 0.09 0.52
N ARG A 293 -16.20 0.66 0.65
CA ARG A 293 -16.44 2.09 0.54
C ARG A 293 -16.76 2.63 1.90
N ILE A 294 -16.00 3.61 2.37
CA ILE A 294 -16.36 4.42 3.53
C ILE A 294 -17.36 5.46 3.05
N THR A 295 -18.63 5.26 3.39
CA THR A 295 -19.75 6.12 2.99
C THR A 295 -20.00 7.26 3.99
N LYS A 296 -19.44 7.15 5.20
CA LYS A 296 -19.44 8.23 6.19
C LYS A 296 -18.18 8.19 7.01
N LEU A 297 -17.43 9.29 6.97
CA LEU A 297 -16.21 9.47 7.75
C LEU A 297 -16.16 10.89 8.31
N ASN A 298 -15.95 11.00 9.62
CA ASN A 298 -15.58 12.24 10.29
C ASN A 298 -14.77 11.90 11.55
N GLU A 299 -14.66 12.81 12.52
CA GLU A 299 -13.88 12.59 13.75
C GLU A 299 -14.44 11.52 14.71
N THR A 300 -15.73 11.19 14.56
CA THR A 300 -16.43 10.30 15.51
C THR A 300 -17.22 9.19 14.85
N SER A 301 -17.46 9.30 13.54
CA SER A 301 -18.27 8.38 12.76
C SER A 301 -17.42 7.71 11.69
N PHE A 302 -17.55 6.39 11.61
CA PHE A 302 -17.02 5.57 10.54
C PHE A 302 -18.12 4.61 10.11
N VAL A 303 -18.59 4.72 8.88
CA VAL A 303 -19.52 3.79 8.25
C VAL A 303 -18.93 3.40 6.92
N HIS A 304 -18.87 2.10 6.70
CA HIS A 304 -18.43 1.52 5.44
C HIS A 304 -19.36 0.38 5.03
N GLU A 305 -19.28 0.04 3.77
CA GLU A 305 -19.94 -1.13 3.22
C GLU A 305 -18.97 -1.87 2.31
N GLN A 306 -19.16 -3.18 2.22
CA GLN A 306 -18.46 -3.95 1.22
C GLN A 306 -19.16 -3.72 -0.12
N VAL A 307 -18.50 -3.01 -1.02
CA VAL A 307 -19.07 -2.59 -2.31
C VAL A 307 -19.27 -3.80 -3.21
N ASN A 308 -18.28 -4.69 -3.23
CA ASN A 308 -18.38 -5.93 -3.95
C ASN A 308 -17.85 -7.08 -3.05
N PRO A 309 -18.69 -8.08 -2.72
CA PRO A 309 -18.29 -9.20 -1.86
C PRO A 309 -17.13 -10.02 -2.42
N GLU A 310 -16.92 -9.98 -3.73
CA GLU A 310 -15.80 -10.63 -4.42
C GLU A 310 -14.59 -9.68 -4.61
N GLY A 311 -14.65 -8.43 -4.09
CA GLY A 311 -13.65 -7.38 -4.31
C GLY A 311 -14.02 -6.45 -5.47
N PRO A 312 -13.30 -5.33 -5.72
CA PRO A 312 -13.55 -4.52 -6.92
C PRO A 312 -13.36 -5.39 -8.20
N PHE A 313 -12.64 -6.49 -8.00
CA PHE A 313 -12.36 -7.65 -8.83
C PHE A 313 -13.38 -8.79 -8.66
N ARG A 314 -14.60 -8.69 -9.23
CA ARG A 314 -15.44 -9.91 -9.32
C ARG A 314 -14.77 -10.99 -10.17
N ASP A 315 -14.12 -10.54 -11.23
CA ASP A 315 -13.26 -11.29 -12.14
C ASP A 315 -12.00 -10.44 -12.36
N THR A 316 -10.87 -10.79 -11.74
CA THR A 316 -9.57 -10.38 -12.29
C THR A 316 -9.22 -11.44 -13.32
N ASP A 317 -9.07 -11.05 -14.57
CA ASP A 317 -8.40 -11.91 -15.53
C ASP A 317 -6.96 -12.08 -15.08
N ARG A 318 -6.66 -13.27 -14.55
CA ARG A 318 -5.34 -13.64 -14.04
C ARG A 318 -4.64 -14.53 -15.05
N ASP A 319 -3.36 -14.26 -15.19
CA ASP A 319 -2.42 -15.09 -15.92
C ASP A 319 -1.62 -15.96 -14.94
N LEU A 320 -0.71 -16.77 -15.47
CA LEU A 320 0.12 -17.68 -14.67
C LEU A 320 0.95 -16.94 -13.62
N TRP A 321 1.40 -15.71 -13.89
CA TRP A 321 2.30 -14.95 -13.02
C TRP A 321 1.59 -14.33 -11.79
N ASN A 322 0.27 -14.14 -11.84
CA ASN A 322 -0.55 -13.60 -10.74
C ASN A 322 -1.71 -14.52 -10.33
N GLU A 323 -1.72 -15.78 -10.78
CA GLU A 323 -2.79 -16.75 -10.52
C GLU A 323 -3.09 -16.89 -9.03
N GLN A 324 -2.04 -16.94 -8.20
CA GLN A 324 -2.16 -17.30 -6.79
C GLN A 324 -2.58 -16.13 -5.93
N PHE A 325 -1.90 -14.98 -5.98
CA PHE A 325 -2.19 -13.83 -5.11
C PHE A 325 -1.94 -12.51 -5.84
N ILE A 326 -2.67 -11.48 -5.44
CA ILE A 326 -2.43 -10.06 -5.69
C ILE A 326 -2.49 -9.41 -4.31
N HIS A 327 -1.55 -8.53 -3.98
CA HIS A 327 -1.46 -7.95 -2.64
C HIS A 327 -1.45 -6.42 -2.60
N THR A 328 -1.23 -5.75 -3.74
CA THR A 328 -1.31 -4.29 -3.84
C THR A 328 -2.02 -3.88 -5.13
N VAL A 329 -2.87 -2.85 -5.02
CA VAL A 329 -3.56 -2.23 -6.16
C VAL A 329 -3.40 -0.73 -6.08
N ASN A 330 -2.70 -0.17 -7.05
CA ASN A 330 -2.43 1.24 -7.14
C ASN A 330 -2.93 1.78 -8.49
N PRO A 331 -4.15 2.35 -8.53
CA PRO A 331 -4.61 3.09 -9.69
C PRO A 331 -3.85 4.43 -9.74
N VAL A 332 -3.39 4.82 -10.93
CA VAL A 332 -2.51 5.99 -11.12
C VAL A 332 -3.34 7.24 -11.37
N TYR A 333 -3.10 8.30 -10.58
CA TYR A 333 -3.91 9.53 -10.59
C TYR A 333 -3.11 10.83 -10.83
N PRO A 334 -3.77 11.88 -11.37
CA PRO A 334 -5.04 11.78 -12.08
C PRO A 334 -4.87 10.79 -13.23
N PHE A 335 -5.92 10.07 -13.60
CA PHE A 335 -5.86 9.20 -14.77
C PHE A 335 -5.26 10.04 -15.89
N ASP A 336 -4.09 9.67 -16.40
CA ASP A 336 -3.67 10.18 -17.69
C ASP A 336 -4.83 9.83 -18.63
N HIS A 337 -5.51 10.86 -19.13
CA HIS A 337 -6.84 10.79 -19.76
C HIS A 337 -6.90 9.79 -20.93
N GLY A 338 -5.77 9.24 -21.38
CA GLY A 338 -5.68 8.22 -22.41
C GLY A 338 -5.36 6.79 -21.97
N ARG A 339 -4.75 6.54 -20.79
CA ARG A 339 -4.04 5.25 -20.58
C ARG A 339 -4.61 4.28 -19.56
N ASN A 340 -5.40 4.72 -18.59
CA ASN A 340 -6.10 3.80 -17.68
C ASN A 340 -5.16 2.77 -17.01
N ILE A 341 -4.22 3.26 -16.18
CA ILE A 341 -3.16 2.44 -15.60
C ILE A 341 -3.52 2.10 -14.14
N VAL A 342 -3.48 0.80 -13.84
CA VAL A 342 -3.54 0.26 -12.49
C VAL A 342 -2.38 -0.68 -12.28
N ALA A 343 -1.41 -0.27 -11.46
CA ALA A 343 -0.29 -1.13 -11.09
C ALA A 343 -0.72 -2.13 -10.03
N ILE A 344 -0.38 -3.40 -10.24
CA ILE A 344 -0.62 -4.49 -9.29
C ILE A 344 0.62 -5.37 -9.19
N ASP A 345 0.73 -6.12 -8.11
CA ASP A 345 1.64 -7.26 -8.04
C ASP A 345 0.90 -8.60 -8.12
N GLY A 346 1.69 -9.65 -8.35
CA GLY A 346 1.19 -10.98 -8.59
C GLY A 346 2.14 -12.05 -8.09
N LEU A 347 1.56 -13.10 -7.52
CA LEU A 347 2.25 -14.33 -7.18
C LEU A 347 1.72 -15.49 -8.03
N PRO A 348 2.60 -16.28 -8.69
CA PRO A 348 2.19 -17.46 -9.43
C PRO A 348 1.88 -18.64 -8.50
N SER A 349 1.20 -19.67 -9.00
CA SER A 349 0.79 -20.84 -8.19
C SER A 349 1.90 -21.85 -7.89
N ASP A 350 3.03 -21.73 -8.58
CA ASP A 350 4.16 -22.67 -8.55
C ASP A 350 5.46 -22.06 -7.98
N SER A 351 5.45 -20.78 -7.60
CA SER A 351 6.63 -20.07 -7.09
C SER A 351 6.29 -19.13 -5.90
N TYR A 352 7.33 -18.59 -5.27
CA TYR A 352 7.21 -17.54 -4.23
C TYR A 352 7.81 -16.20 -4.71
N THR A 353 7.91 -16.02 -6.03
CA THR A 353 8.51 -14.85 -6.66
C THR A 353 7.41 -13.91 -7.13
N TRP A 354 7.28 -12.79 -6.43
CA TRP A 354 6.38 -11.71 -6.83
C TRP A 354 6.94 -10.96 -8.04
N SER A 355 6.02 -10.52 -8.90
CA SER A 355 6.27 -9.65 -10.05
C SER A 355 5.20 -8.56 -10.12
N ILE A 356 5.46 -7.50 -10.86
CA ILE A 356 4.54 -6.36 -11.02
C ILE A 356 4.00 -6.35 -12.45
N GLY A 357 2.72 -6.04 -12.59
CA GLY A 357 2.03 -5.89 -13.87
C GLY A 357 1.12 -4.67 -13.89
N ILE A 358 0.69 -4.32 -15.11
CA ILE A 358 -0.19 -3.19 -15.40
C ILE A 358 -1.53 -3.69 -15.89
N PHE A 359 -2.58 -3.22 -15.24
CA PHE A 359 -3.98 -3.50 -15.51
C PHE A 359 -4.69 -2.22 -15.94
N ALA A 360 -5.88 -2.39 -16.50
CA ALA A 360 -6.78 -1.30 -16.86
C ALA A 360 -8.14 -1.51 -16.16
N ALA A 361 -8.74 -0.42 -15.68
CA ALA A 361 -10.10 -0.40 -15.16
C ALA A 361 -11.09 -0.24 -16.32
N VAL A 362 -11.74 -1.33 -16.72
CA VAL A 362 -12.66 -1.35 -17.85
C VAL A 362 -14.10 -1.27 -17.33
N SER A 363 -14.90 -0.38 -17.90
CA SER A 363 -16.34 -0.28 -17.59
C SER A 363 -17.05 -1.59 -17.95
N ARG A 364 -17.99 -2.00 -17.10
CA ARG A 364 -18.77 -3.23 -17.28
C ARG A 364 -19.85 -3.16 -18.35
#